data_AF-A0A3L6NE83-F1
#
_entry.id   AF-A0A3L6NE83-F1
#
_cell.length_a   1.000
_cell.length_b   1.000
_cell.length_c   1.000
_cell.angle_alpha   90.00
_cell.angle_beta   90.00
_cell.angle_gamma   90.00
#
_symmetry.space_group_name_H-M   'P 1'
#
loop_
_entity.id
_entity.type
_entity.pdbx_description
1 polymer ?
#
loop_
_entity_poly.entity_id
_entity_poly.type
_entity_poly.pdbx_seq_one_letter_code
_entity_poly.pdbx_strand_id
1 'polypeptide(L)'
;MSKTFIGNVKSVLSGDTLILTSPKNPNNERTLSLAYVTAPHLKREGDEPFAFQSREYLRDLVVGKPVQATVLYTIPTSGREFGTAQLQDGTNLPDELVKAGWLKVREDAGRKEESDEVLDRLETLRQLENKAKAEDKGLHVGVGGMERQDSGWYC
;
A
#
# COMPACT_ATOMS: atom_id res chain seq x y z
N MET A 1 -1.39 -12.63 18.36
CA MET A 1 -1.84 -11.34 18.93
C MET A 1 -1.29 -10.24 18.05
N SER A 2 -2.14 -9.63 17.21
CA SER A 2 -1.77 -8.42 16.47
C SER A 2 -1.58 -7.27 17.45
N LYS A 3 -0.59 -6.43 17.20
CA LYS A 3 -0.23 -5.32 18.10
C LYS A 3 -0.79 -4.02 17.54
N THR A 4 -1.81 -3.49 18.18
CA THR A 4 -2.40 -2.20 17.80
C THR A 4 -1.79 -1.06 18.62
N PHE A 5 -1.46 0.04 17.96
CA PHE A 5 -1.01 1.27 18.62
C PHE A 5 -1.42 2.51 17.83
N ILE A 6 -1.50 3.64 18.51
CA ILE A 6 -1.79 4.94 17.89
C ILE A 6 -0.48 5.72 17.81
N GLY A 7 -0.21 6.29 16.64
CA GLY A 7 0.96 7.11 16.38
C GLY A 7 0.66 8.25 15.43
N ASN A 8 1.46 9.32 15.51
CA ASN A 8 1.37 10.42 14.56
C ASN A 8 2.29 10.13 13.38
N VAL A 9 1.81 10.36 12.15
CA VAL A 9 2.66 10.16 10.97
C VAL A 9 3.65 11.32 10.85
N LYS A 10 4.93 11.00 11.01
CA LYS A 10 6.04 11.95 10.85
C LYS A 10 6.40 12.14 9.38
N SER A 11 6.54 11.03 8.64
CA SER A 11 6.92 11.07 7.23
C SER A 11 6.56 9.77 6.51
N VAL A 12 6.67 9.79 5.18
CA VAL A 12 6.37 8.66 4.28
C VAL A 12 7.63 8.33 3.48
N LEU A 13 8.07 7.07 3.57
CA LEU A 13 9.25 6.56 2.86
C LEU A 13 8.92 6.13 1.43
N SER A 14 7.79 5.46 1.25
CA SER A 14 7.26 4.98 -0.03
C SER A 14 5.73 4.97 0.01
N GLY A 15 5.07 4.76 -1.12
CA GLY A 15 3.59 4.70 -1.21
C GLY A 15 2.94 3.60 -0.34
N ASP A 16 3.72 2.73 0.28
CA ASP A 16 3.29 1.66 1.19
C ASP A 16 3.98 1.70 2.57
N THR A 17 4.93 2.61 2.82
CA THR A 17 5.72 2.63 4.06
C THR A 17 5.70 3.99 4.77
N LEU A 18 5.32 3.96 6.04
CA LEU A 18 5.09 5.12 6.91
C LEU A 18 6.06 5.13 8.09
N ILE A 19 6.45 6.32 8.55
CA ILE A 19 7.15 6.52 9.82
C ILE A 19 6.17 7.14 10.82
N LEU A 20 5.90 6.41 11.88
CA LEU A 20 5.03 6.78 12.99
C LEU A 20 5.87 7.17 14.20
N THR A 21 5.45 8.20 14.91
CA THR A 21 6.01 8.56 16.21
C THR A 21 5.01 8.31 17.32
N SER A 22 5.52 7.93 18.50
CA SER A 22 4.68 7.80 19.68
C SER A 22 4.17 9.18 20.12
N PRO A 23 2.86 9.33 20.44
CA PRO A 23 2.33 10.59 20.96
C PRO A 23 3.02 11.03 22.27
N LYS A 24 3.55 10.08 23.03
CA LYS A 24 4.25 10.33 24.31
C LYS A 24 5.73 10.63 24.14
N ASN A 25 6.34 10.21 23.03
CA ASN A 25 7.77 10.40 22.80
C ASN A 25 8.06 10.54 21.29
N PRO A 26 8.21 11.79 20.81
CA PRO A 26 8.48 12.08 19.40
C PRO A 26 9.79 11.48 18.87
N ASN A 27 10.74 11.13 19.75
CA ASN A 27 12.01 10.52 19.37
C ASN A 27 11.88 9.01 19.13
N ASN A 28 10.78 8.39 19.52
CA ASN A 28 10.54 6.97 19.31
C ASN A 28 9.79 6.77 17.98
N GLU A 29 10.58 6.59 16.92
CA GLU A 29 10.11 6.32 15.57
C GLU A 29 9.86 4.83 15.36
N ARG A 30 8.77 4.53 14.65
CA ARG A 30 8.44 3.19 14.17
C ARG A 30 8.13 3.23 12.70
N THR A 31 8.74 2.32 11.95
CA THR A 31 8.46 2.16 10.54
C THR A 31 7.41 1.06 10.37
N LEU A 32 6.28 1.40 9.77
CA LEU A 32 5.21 0.47 9.44
C LEU A 32 5.07 0.40 7.92
N SER A 33 5.15 -0.82 7.38
CA SER A 33 4.84 -1.10 5.98
C SER A 33 3.44 -1.71 5.86
N LEU A 34 2.68 -1.30 4.85
CA LEU A 34 1.33 -1.82 4.61
C LEU A 34 1.41 -3.30 4.18
N ALA A 35 0.70 -4.15 4.90
CA ALA A 35 0.66 -5.58 4.64
C ALA A 35 -0.12 -5.90 3.35
N TYR A 36 0.26 -7.00 2.69
CA TYR A 36 -0.41 -7.56 1.49
C TYR A 36 -0.38 -6.72 0.21
N VAL A 37 0.05 -5.47 0.30
CA VAL A 37 0.13 -4.51 -0.80
C VAL A 37 1.57 -4.11 -1.07
N THR A 38 1.81 -3.58 -2.27
CA THR A 38 3.10 -3.06 -2.69
C THR A 38 2.90 -1.78 -3.49
N ALA A 39 3.71 -0.76 -3.18
CA ALA A 39 3.80 0.45 -3.98
C ALA A 39 4.85 0.30 -5.11
N PRO A 40 4.70 1.06 -6.20
CA PRO A 40 5.78 1.32 -7.15
C PRO A 40 7.02 1.84 -6.44
N HIS A 41 8.20 1.28 -6.78
CA HIS A 41 9.44 1.65 -6.11
C HIS A 41 10.19 2.75 -6.86
N LEU A 42 10.66 3.75 -6.12
CA LEU A 42 11.65 4.73 -6.61
C LEU A 42 13.01 4.02 -6.71
N LYS A 43 13.45 3.69 -7.93
CA LYS A 43 14.73 3.03 -8.19
C LYS A 43 15.75 4.06 -8.67
N ARG A 44 17.02 3.90 -8.25
CA ARG A 44 18.13 4.81 -8.59
C ARG A 44 18.42 4.93 -10.10
N GLU A 45 17.97 3.98 -10.92
CA GLU A 45 18.22 3.95 -12.38
C GLU A 45 16.96 4.27 -13.21
N GLY A 46 16.03 5.03 -12.63
CA GLY A 46 14.77 5.39 -13.27
C GLY A 46 13.63 5.05 -12.34
N ASP A 47 12.99 6.08 -11.81
CA ASP A 47 11.80 5.92 -10.98
C ASP A 47 10.74 5.15 -11.74
N GLU A 48 10.11 4.17 -11.09
CA GLU A 48 8.93 3.54 -11.68
C GLU A 48 7.88 4.63 -11.95
N PRO A 49 7.21 4.61 -13.12
CA PRO A 49 6.16 5.57 -13.39
C PRO A 49 5.14 5.52 -12.24
N PHE A 50 4.69 6.70 -11.80
CA PHE A 50 3.74 6.87 -10.69
C PHE A 50 4.28 6.62 -9.27
N ALA A 51 5.57 6.29 -9.10
CA ALA A 51 6.16 6.10 -7.77
C ALA A 51 6.15 7.37 -6.91
N PHE A 52 6.49 8.50 -7.51
CA PHE A 52 6.43 9.80 -6.84
C PHE A 52 5.00 10.16 -6.44
N GLN A 53 4.04 10.04 -7.37
CA GLN A 53 2.63 10.36 -7.13
C GLN A 53 2.01 9.46 -6.05
N SER A 54 2.31 8.15 -6.05
CA SER A 54 1.85 7.21 -5.02
C SER A 54 2.35 7.63 -3.63
N ARG A 55 3.62 8.00 -3.52
CA ARG A 55 4.21 8.52 -2.26
C ARG A 55 3.56 9.83 -1.83
N GLU A 56 3.38 10.78 -2.74
CA GLU A 56 2.82 12.09 -2.42
C GLU A 56 1.34 12.02 -2.02
N TYR A 57 0.56 11.16 -2.69
CA TYR A 57 -0.83 10.91 -2.31
C TYR A 57 -0.94 10.40 -0.86
N LEU A 58 -0.12 9.41 -0.50
CA LEU A 58 -0.07 8.91 0.87
C LEU A 58 0.41 10.01 1.84
N ARG A 59 1.45 10.76 1.47
CA ARG A 59 1.99 11.86 2.28
C ARG A 59 0.92 12.89 2.61
N ASP A 60 0.19 13.37 1.61
CA ASP A 60 -0.85 14.38 1.79
C ASP A 60 -2.06 13.85 2.57
N LEU A 61 -2.35 12.55 2.44
CA LEU A 61 -3.44 11.90 3.16
C LEU A 61 -3.15 11.79 4.66
N VAL A 62 -1.91 11.45 5.06
CA VAL A 62 -1.64 10.99 6.43
C VAL A 62 -0.64 11.81 7.24
N VAL A 63 0.26 12.60 6.62
CA VAL A 63 1.29 13.33 7.37
C VAL A 63 0.68 14.33 8.32
N GLY A 64 1.19 14.35 9.56
CA GLY A 64 0.69 15.22 10.62
C GLY A 64 -0.62 14.73 11.27
N LYS A 65 -1.23 13.65 10.76
CA LYS A 65 -2.44 13.07 11.34
C LYS A 65 -2.13 11.89 12.27
N PRO A 66 -2.93 11.68 13.32
CA PRO A 66 -2.89 10.45 14.12
C PRO A 66 -3.52 9.28 13.35
N VAL A 67 -2.84 8.14 13.35
CA VAL A 67 -3.31 6.89 12.74
C VAL A 67 -3.27 5.76 13.77
N GLN A 68 -4.25 4.87 13.69
CA GLN A 68 -4.27 3.60 14.40
C GLN A 68 -3.58 2.55 13.52
N ALA A 69 -2.39 2.11 13.93
CA ALA A 69 -1.62 1.07 13.27
C ALA A 69 -1.85 -0.28 13.95
N THR A 70 -2.08 -1.32 13.16
CA THR A 70 -2.22 -2.71 13.60
C THR A 70 -1.13 -3.55 12.96
N VAL A 71 -0.14 -3.97 13.75
CA VAL A 71 0.94 -4.86 13.28
C VAL A 71 0.40 -6.28 13.17
N LEU A 72 0.50 -6.85 11.97
CA LEU A 72 0.09 -8.22 11.66
C LEU A 72 1.26 -9.19 11.83
N TYR A 73 2.41 -8.85 11.24
CA TYR A 73 3.62 -9.65 11.35
C TYR A 73 4.87 -8.78 11.27
N THR A 74 5.96 -9.26 11.84
CA THR A 74 7.27 -8.62 11.75
C THR A 74 8.20 -9.54 10.98
N ILE A 75 8.95 -8.99 10.03
CA ILE A 75 9.97 -9.77 9.32
C ILE A 75 11.19 -9.92 10.25
N PRO A 76 11.51 -11.14 10.73
CA PRO A 76 12.58 -11.33 11.72
C PRO A 76 13.97 -10.96 11.18
N THR A 77 14.19 -11.07 9.87
CA THR A 77 15.47 -10.74 9.24
C THR A 77 15.76 -9.25 9.15
N SER A 78 14.73 -8.40 9.03
CA SER A 78 14.88 -6.95 8.84
C SER A 78 14.34 -6.12 10.02
N GLY A 79 13.63 -6.74 10.95
CA GLY A 79 12.94 -6.05 12.05
C GLY A 79 11.78 -5.17 11.59
N ARG A 80 11.38 -5.22 10.31
CA ARG A 80 10.32 -4.38 9.76
C ARG A 80 8.93 -4.90 10.17
N GLU A 81 8.11 -4.01 10.71
CA GLU A 81 6.72 -4.27 11.08
C GLU A 81 5.82 -4.11 9.85
N PHE A 82 5.05 -5.14 9.54
CA PHE A 82 4.03 -5.13 8.49
C PHE A 82 2.65 -5.16 9.13
N GLY A 83 1.77 -4.30 8.63
CA GLY A 83 0.46 -4.16 9.22
C GLY A 83 -0.50 -3.32 8.42
N THR A 84 -1.63 -3.01 9.02
CA THR A 84 -2.61 -2.08 8.47
C THR A 84 -2.60 -0.78 9.27
N ALA A 85 -3.07 0.29 8.64
CA ALA A 85 -3.22 1.58 9.31
C ALA A 85 -4.57 2.19 8.93
N GLN A 86 -5.21 2.80 9.92
CA GLN A 86 -6.53 3.41 9.82
C GLN A 86 -6.48 4.84 10.36
N LEU A 87 -7.09 5.76 9.65
CA LEU A 87 -7.29 7.14 10.10
C LEU A 87 -8.43 7.23 11.11
N GLN A 88 -8.46 8.30 11.90
CA GLN A 88 -9.51 8.51 12.90
C GLN A 88 -10.92 8.68 12.31
N ASP A 89 -11.02 9.00 11.02
CA ASP A 89 -12.28 9.08 10.28
C ASP A 89 -12.82 7.70 9.83
N GLY A 90 -12.10 6.62 10.15
CA GLY A 90 -12.45 5.25 9.76
C GLY A 90 -11.84 4.82 8.41
N THR A 91 -11.10 5.69 7.72
CA THR A 91 -10.48 5.37 6.43
C THR A 91 -9.33 4.39 6.62
N ASN A 92 -9.46 3.20 6.03
CA ASN A 92 -8.37 2.22 5.96
C ASN A 92 -7.38 2.60 4.85
N LEU A 93 -6.12 2.83 5.21
CA LEU A 93 -5.11 3.28 4.25
C LEU A 93 -4.87 2.28 3.11
N PRO A 94 -4.76 0.95 3.33
CA PRO A 94 -4.61 0.01 2.22
C PRO A 94 -5.76 0.08 1.22
N ASP A 95 -7.00 0.21 1.71
CA ASP A 95 -8.20 0.22 0.86
C ASP A 95 -8.25 1.48 0.01
N GLU A 96 -8.01 2.63 0.64
CA GLU A 96 -8.06 3.92 -0.04
C GLU A 96 -6.97 4.04 -1.10
N LEU A 97 -5.76 3.58 -0.80
CA LEU A 97 -4.64 3.63 -1.73
C LEU A 97 -4.78 2.65 -2.89
N VAL A 98 -5.29 1.44 -2.65
CA VAL A 98 -5.59 0.47 -3.72
C VAL A 98 -6.74 0.98 -4.60
N LYS A 99 -7.80 1.52 -4.00
CA LYS A 99 -8.94 2.12 -4.72
C LYS A 99 -8.51 3.33 -5.57
N ALA A 100 -7.55 4.10 -5.11
CA ALA A 100 -6.96 5.21 -5.86
C ALA A 100 -5.96 4.75 -6.94
N GLY A 101 -5.63 3.45 -7.01
CA GLY A 101 -4.70 2.88 -8.00
C GLY A 101 -3.23 3.13 -7.68
N TRP A 102 -2.88 3.48 -6.44
CA TRP A 102 -1.50 3.77 -6.02
C TRP A 102 -0.78 2.57 -5.42
N LEU A 103 -1.50 1.47 -5.17
CA LEU A 103 -0.98 0.21 -4.64
C LEU A 103 -1.50 -0.98 -5.44
N LYS A 104 -0.66 -2.02 -5.55
CA LYS A 104 -1.01 -3.33 -6.11
C LYS A 104 -1.09 -4.37 -4.99
N VAL A 105 -2.05 -5.29 -5.06
CA VAL A 105 -2.07 -6.45 -4.15
C VAL A 105 -0.96 -7.42 -4.56
N ARG A 106 -0.21 -7.94 -3.60
CA ARG A 106 0.88 -8.88 -3.87
C ARG A 106 0.31 -10.24 -4.31
N GLU A 107 0.98 -10.88 -5.27
CA GLU A 107 0.57 -12.20 -5.79
C GLU A 107 0.84 -13.36 -4.81
N ASP A 108 1.72 -13.14 -3.83
CA ASP A 108 1.99 -14.05 -2.73
C ASP A 108 1.14 -13.74 -1.48
N ALA A 109 0.37 -12.65 -1.47
CA ALA A 109 -0.54 -12.34 -0.38
C ALA A 109 -1.63 -13.42 -0.25
N GLY A 110 -1.71 -14.04 0.93
CA GLY A 110 -2.66 -15.12 1.24
C GLY A 110 -2.14 -16.53 0.98
N ARG A 111 -0.99 -16.73 0.32
CA ARG A 111 -0.49 -18.10 0.04
C ARG A 111 -0.10 -18.89 1.28
N LYS A 112 0.22 -18.22 2.38
CA LYS A 112 0.62 -18.82 3.66
C LYS A 112 -0.37 -18.52 4.78
N GLU A 113 -1.52 -17.92 4.46
CA GLU A 113 -2.52 -17.52 5.43
C GLU A 113 -3.64 -18.57 5.44
N GLU A 114 -3.91 -19.13 6.61
CA GLU A 114 -4.97 -20.13 6.81
C GLU A 114 -6.22 -19.52 7.46
N SER A 115 -6.18 -18.21 7.78
CA SER A 115 -7.31 -17.51 8.40
C SER A 115 -8.31 -17.04 7.34
N ASP A 116 -9.56 -17.50 7.45
CA ASP A 116 -10.67 -17.06 6.59
C ASP A 116 -10.85 -15.54 6.60
N GLU A 117 -10.63 -14.88 7.75
CA GLU A 117 -10.71 -13.42 7.88
C GLU A 117 -9.67 -12.71 7.01
N VAL A 118 -8.46 -13.27 6.92
CA VAL A 118 -7.38 -12.70 6.09
C VAL A 118 -7.67 -12.93 4.61
N LEU A 119 -8.23 -14.09 4.25
CA LEU A 119 -8.61 -14.41 2.88
C LEU A 119 -9.73 -13.49 2.36
N ASP A 120 -10.78 -13.25 3.16
CA ASP A 120 -11.86 -12.30 2.84
C ASP A 120 -11.31 -10.87 2.65
N ARG A 121 -10.40 -10.46 3.54
CA ARG A 121 -9.73 -9.16 3.44
C ARG A 121 -8.92 -9.02 2.14
N LEU A 122 -8.21 -10.07 1.75
CA LEU A 122 -7.45 -10.11 0.51
C LEU A 122 -8.35 -10.07 -0.72
N GLU A 123 -9.48 -10.78 -0.69
CA GLU A 123 -10.47 -10.71 -1.74
C GLU A 123 -11.01 -9.29 -1.91
N THR A 124 -11.36 -8.63 -0.80
CA THR A 124 -11.78 -7.22 -0.80
C THR A 124 -10.74 -6.31 -1.46
N LEU A 125 -9.46 -6.46 -1.09
CA LEU A 125 -8.36 -5.67 -1.69
C LEU A 125 -8.23 -5.94 -3.19
N ARG A 126 -8.35 -7.19 -3.64
CA ARG A 126 -8.31 -7.55 -5.07
C ARG A 126 -9.49 -6.96 -5.85
N GLN A 127 -10.68 -6.93 -5.25
CA GLN A 127 -11.85 -6.30 -5.86
C GLN A 127 -11.64 -4.79 -6.01
N LEU A 128 -11.06 -4.11 -5.01
CA LEU A 128 -10.72 -2.69 -5.10
C LEU A 128 -9.67 -2.44 -6.19
N GLU A 129 -8.66 -3.28 -6.30
CA GLU A 129 -7.64 -3.19 -7.34
C GLU A 129 -8.27 -3.36 -8.73
N ASN A 130 -9.17 -4.32 -8.91
CA ASN A 130 -9.87 -4.52 -10.18
C ASN A 130 -10.75 -3.33 -10.57
N LYS A 131 -11.37 -2.65 -9.60
CA LYS A 131 -12.09 -1.39 -9.86
C LYS A 131 -11.14 -0.27 -10.28
N ALA A 132 -10.02 -0.11 -9.60
CA ALA A 132 -9.00 0.87 -9.98
C ALA A 132 -8.41 0.60 -11.37
N LYS A 133 -8.27 -0.67 -11.76
CA LYS A 133 -7.90 -1.10 -13.13
C LYS A 133 -8.96 -0.74 -14.16
N ALA A 134 -10.23 -1.03 -13.88
CA ALA A 134 -11.34 -0.74 -14.78
C ALA A 134 -11.55 0.77 -14.99
N GLU A 135 -11.13 1.59 -14.02
CA GLU A 135 -11.20 3.04 -14.08
C GLU A 135 -9.88 3.70 -14.54
N ASP A 136 -8.89 2.90 -14.99
CA ASP A 136 -7.57 3.35 -15.44
C ASP A 136 -6.92 4.35 -14.45
N LYS A 137 -6.94 4.04 -13.15
CA LYS A 137 -6.42 4.92 -12.09
C LYS A 137 -4.96 4.64 -11.77
N GLY A 138 -4.18 5.71 -11.58
CA GLY A 138 -2.80 5.65 -11.06
C GLY A 138 -1.91 4.70 -11.86
N LEU A 139 -1.47 3.63 -11.21
CA LEU A 139 -0.61 2.58 -11.78
C LEU A 139 -1.25 1.79 -12.92
N HIS A 140 -2.57 1.88 -13.07
CA HIS A 140 -3.30 1.10 -14.06
C HIS A 140 -3.57 1.87 -15.36
N VAL A 141 -3.26 3.17 -15.41
CA VAL A 141 -3.38 4.00 -16.62
C VAL A 141 -2.64 3.32 -17.77
N GLY A 142 -3.38 2.79 -18.75
CA GLY A 142 -2.81 2.23 -19.98
C GLY A 142 -2.42 0.75 -19.95
N VAL A 143 -2.67 0.01 -18.86
CA VAL A 143 -2.46 -1.45 -18.84
C VAL A 143 -3.60 -2.19 -19.58
N GLY A 144 -4.80 -1.60 -19.65
CA GLY A 144 -5.94 -2.13 -20.40
C GLY A 144 -5.91 -1.89 -21.91
N GLY A 145 -4.90 -1.16 -22.41
CA GLY A 145 -4.82 -0.73 -23.82
C GLY A 145 -3.73 -1.40 -24.66
N MET A 146 -2.91 -2.29 -24.09
CA MET A 146 -1.87 -2.99 -24.85
C MET A 146 -2.36 -4.37 -25.32
N GLU A 147 -3.59 -4.44 -25.83
CA GLU A 147 -3.98 -5.56 -26.68
C GLU A 147 -3.26 -5.37 -28.01
N ARG A 148 -2.32 -6.28 -28.27
CA ARG A 148 -1.43 -6.30 -29.44
C ARG A 148 -2.24 -6.03 -30.70
N GLN A 149 -2.04 -4.86 -31.32
CA GLN A 149 -2.17 -4.75 -32.76
C GLN A 149 -0.93 -5.42 -33.39
N ASP A 150 -0.83 -6.74 -33.23
CA ASP A 150 -0.16 -7.61 -34.19
C ASP A 150 -1.10 -7.74 -35.41
N SER A 151 -1.37 -6.63 -36.09
CA SER A 151 -1.76 -6.64 -37.50
C SER A 151 -0.44 -6.48 -38.26
N GLY A 152 0.25 -7.55 -38.62
CA GLY A 152 -0.26 -8.55 -39.55
C GLY A 152 0.02 -8.05 -40.97
N TRP A 153 1.14 -8.52 -41.52
CA TRP A 153 1.46 -8.61 -42.94
C TRP A 153 1.58 -7.30 -43.73
N TYR A 154 2.81 -6.77 -43.78
CA TYR A 154 3.30 -6.13 -45.00
C TYR A 154 3.51 -7.23 -46.05
N CYS A 155 2.68 -7.24 -47.09
CA CYS A 155 2.97 -7.82 -48.41
C CYS A 155 3.07 -6.69 -49.42
#